data_AF-A0A9W7HGB9-F1
#
_entry.id   AF-A0A9W7HGB9-F1
#
_cell.length_a   1.000
_cell.length_b   1.000
_cell.length_c   1.000
_cell.angle_alpha   90.00
_cell.angle_beta   90.00
_cell.angle_gamma   90.00
#
_symmetry.space_group_name_H-M   'P 1'
#
loop_
_entity.id
_entity.type
_entity.pdbx_description
1 polymer ?
#
loop_
_entity_poly.entity_id
_entity_poly.type
_entity_poly.pdbx_seq_one_letter_code
_entity_poly.pdbx_strand_id
1 'polypeptide(L)'
;MEQSATNRSNRSKLSEPHCTGTRSFPRIVEDLTAESNGIPPTRADVYVRSRTRKDGSIVNSRAAVVVERIQEKRNESSSSENLSQNSWSNDVFAQVKGPERRGLVRCVGAVHTRSSFFSERRGLSTLFSTTMSRSTCA
;
A
#
# COMPACT_ATOMS: atom_id res chain seq x y z
N MET A 1 -9.39 -0.37 -33.22
CA MET A 1 -9.86 0.94 -32.67
C MET A 1 -10.85 0.78 -31.50
N GLU A 2 -11.76 -0.18 -31.56
CA GLU A 2 -12.78 -0.44 -30.52
C GLU A 2 -12.25 -0.61 -29.08
N GLN A 3 -11.22 -1.45 -28.88
CA GLN A 3 -10.63 -1.66 -27.54
C GLN A 3 -10.08 -0.38 -26.91
N SER A 4 -9.55 0.55 -27.73
CA SER A 4 -9.03 1.83 -27.23
C SER A 4 -10.15 2.73 -26.70
N ALA A 5 -11.32 2.69 -27.33
CA ALA A 5 -12.50 3.44 -26.90
C ALA A 5 -13.08 2.86 -25.60
N THR A 6 -13.18 1.53 -25.52
CA THR A 6 -13.59 0.83 -24.29
C THR A 6 -12.65 1.15 -23.13
N ASN A 7 -11.33 1.13 -23.34
CA ASN A 7 -10.35 1.47 -22.32
C ASN A 7 -10.42 2.94 -21.89
N ARG A 8 -10.78 3.88 -22.78
CA ARG A 8 -11.05 5.27 -22.39
C ARG A 8 -12.30 5.37 -21.53
N SER A 9 -13.40 4.71 -21.91
CA SER A 9 -14.65 4.69 -21.14
C SER A 9 -14.46 4.05 -19.76
N ASN A 10 -13.64 3.01 -19.64
CA ASN A 10 -13.34 2.39 -18.36
C ASN A 10 -12.46 3.29 -17.47
N ARG A 11 -11.50 4.00 -18.06
CA ARG A 11 -10.66 4.96 -17.32
C ARG A 11 -11.46 6.16 -16.81
N SER A 12 -12.44 6.66 -17.56
CA SER A 12 -13.27 7.78 -17.10
C SER A 12 -14.18 7.42 -15.92
N LYS A 13 -14.50 6.13 -15.73
CA LYS A 13 -15.26 5.63 -14.57
C LYS A 13 -14.42 5.52 -13.30
N LEU A 14 -13.10 5.70 -13.38
CA LEU A 14 -12.20 5.55 -12.24
C LEU A 14 -12.24 6.80 -11.36
N SER A 15 -12.85 6.69 -10.18
CA SER A 15 -13.05 7.85 -9.27
C SER A 15 -11.78 8.37 -8.62
N GLU A 16 -10.79 7.51 -8.43
CA GLU A 16 -9.55 7.80 -7.70
C GLU A 16 -8.35 7.23 -8.48
N PRO A 17 -8.01 7.83 -9.63
CA PRO A 17 -6.91 7.35 -10.45
C PRO A 17 -5.56 7.59 -9.78
N HIS A 18 -4.63 6.72 -10.12
CA HIS A 18 -3.25 6.78 -9.69
C HIS A 18 -2.44 7.80 -10.52
N CYS A 19 -1.49 8.51 -9.92
CA CYS A 19 -0.71 9.55 -10.60
C CYS A 19 0.79 9.30 -10.77
N THR A 20 1.35 8.16 -10.35
CA THR A 20 2.82 7.94 -10.48
C THR A 20 3.27 7.44 -11.86
N GLY A 21 2.44 7.58 -12.89
CA GLY A 21 2.74 7.18 -14.27
C GLY A 21 3.00 5.67 -14.39
N THR A 22 4.15 5.31 -14.97
CA THR A 22 4.57 3.92 -15.23
C THR A 22 5.09 3.20 -13.98
N ARG A 23 5.18 3.86 -12.81
CA ARG A 23 5.63 3.19 -11.58
C ARG A 23 4.52 2.30 -11.02
N SER A 24 4.86 1.06 -10.71
CA SER A 24 3.97 0.09 -10.08
C SER A 24 4.01 0.20 -8.54
N PHE A 25 3.01 -0.36 -7.85
CA PHE A 25 2.99 -0.35 -6.37
C PHE A 25 4.22 -1.00 -5.71
N PRO A 26 4.77 -2.15 -6.19
CA PRO A 26 6.00 -2.70 -5.61
C PRO A 26 7.17 -1.73 -5.64
N ARG A 27 7.36 -1.00 -6.75
CA ARG A 27 8.41 0.02 -6.84
C ARG A 27 8.18 1.17 -5.86
N ILE A 28 6.93 1.60 -5.68
CA ILE A 28 6.60 2.64 -4.69
C ILE A 28 6.92 2.15 -3.27
N VAL A 29 6.66 0.87 -2.99
CA VAL A 29 7.02 0.26 -1.70
C VAL A 29 8.53 0.27 -1.50
N GLU A 30 9.29 -0.17 -2.51
CA GLU A 30 10.77 -0.15 -2.48
C GLU A 30 11.33 1.27 -2.26
N ASP A 31 10.81 2.27 -2.98
CA ASP A 31 11.21 3.67 -2.82
C ASP A 31 10.94 4.15 -1.39
N LEU A 32 9.73 3.91 -0.88
CA LEU A 32 9.33 4.31 0.47
C LEU A 32 10.15 3.57 1.54
N THR A 33 10.52 2.30 1.33
CA THR A 33 11.43 1.58 2.24
C THR A 33 12.82 2.17 2.26
N ALA A 34 13.33 2.62 1.11
CA ALA A 34 14.63 3.26 1.04
C ALA A 34 14.59 4.63 1.76
N GLU A 35 13.51 5.40 1.60
CA GLU A 35 13.29 6.68 2.26
C GLU A 35 13.14 6.55 3.80
N SER A 36 12.62 5.42 4.30
CA SER A 36 12.32 5.16 5.72
C SER A 36 13.40 4.36 6.46
N ASN A 37 14.63 4.31 5.96
CA ASN A 37 15.74 3.52 6.53
C ASN A 37 15.46 2.01 6.63
N GLY A 38 14.78 1.45 5.63
CA GLY A 38 14.49 0.01 5.52
C GLY A 38 13.19 -0.44 6.18
N ILE A 39 12.36 0.49 6.70
CA ILE A 39 11.09 0.15 7.34
C ILE A 39 10.00 -0.02 6.27
N PRO A 40 9.33 -1.20 6.18
CA PRO A 40 8.25 -1.43 5.20
C PRO A 40 7.10 -0.43 5.40
N PRO A 41 6.69 0.31 4.34
CA PRO A 41 5.59 1.25 4.44
C PRO A 41 4.27 0.52 4.65
N THR A 42 3.34 1.19 5.32
CA THR A 42 1.97 0.72 5.43
C THR A 42 1.21 0.93 4.13
N ARG A 43 0.10 0.20 3.96
CA ARG A 43 -0.79 0.36 2.81
C ARG A 43 -1.34 1.78 2.68
N ALA A 44 -1.58 2.44 3.80
CA ALA A 44 -2.02 3.83 3.85
C ALA A 44 -0.93 4.76 3.30
N ASP A 45 0.34 4.52 3.61
CA ASP A 45 1.48 5.30 3.06
C ASP A 45 1.56 5.13 1.55
N VAL A 46 1.44 3.89 1.05
CA VAL A 46 1.41 3.62 -0.39
C VAL A 46 0.23 4.34 -1.04
N TYR A 47 -0.95 4.37 -0.42
CA TYR A 47 -2.10 5.11 -0.94
C TYR A 47 -1.82 6.62 -1.03
N VAL A 48 -1.30 7.23 0.03
CA VAL A 48 -0.94 8.66 0.03
C VAL A 48 0.07 8.96 -1.07
N ARG A 49 1.21 8.25 -1.10
CA ARG A 49 2.28 8.48 -2.08
C ARG A 49 1.81 8.36 -3.54
N SER A 50 0.90 7.43 -3.80
CA SER A 50 0.41 7.13 -5.14
C SER A 50 -0.65 8.12 -5.65
N ARG A 51 -1.38 8.78 -4.75
CA ARG A 51 -2.40 9.80 -5.07
C ARG A 51 -1.91 11.23 -4.87
N THR A 52 -0.69 11.41 -4.38
CA THR A 52 0.00 12.70 -4.32
C THR A 52 0.87 12.88 -5.56
N ARG A 53 0.73 14.02 -6.23
CA ARG A 53 1.59 14.40 -7.37
C ARG A 53 2.95 14.90 -6.88
N LYS A 54 3.91 15.06 -7.80
CA LYS A 54 5.23 15.64 -7.49
C LYS A 54 5.13 17.07 -6.94
N ASP A 55 4.11 17.81 -7.39
CA ASP A 55 3.83 19.18 -6.95
C ASP A 55 3.15 19.23 -5.55
N GLY A 56 2.90 18.09 -4.92
CA GLY A 56 2.18 17.98 -3.64
C GLY A 56 0.66 18.03 -3.76
N SER A 57 0.12 18.38 -4.93
CA SER A 57 -1.32 18.38 -5.16
C SER A 57 -1.91 16.96 -5.20
N ILE A 58 -3.12 16.81 -4.64
CA ILE A 58 -3.87 15.55 -4.66
C ILE A 58 -4.71 15.49 -5.93
N VAL A 59 -4.81 14.30 -6.54
CA VAL A 59 -5.44 14.12 -7.86
C VAL A 59 -6.87 14.63 -7.92
N ASN A 60 -7.69 14.23 -6.94
CA ASN A 60 -9.13 14.46 -6.90
C ASN A 60 -9.55 14.87 -5.48
N SER A 61 -10.64 15.64 -5.37
CA SER A 61 -11.24 16.02 -4.08
C SER A 61 -11.61 14.81 -3.22
N ARG A 62 -12.17 13.76 -3.83
CA ARG A 62 -12.51 12.51 -3.13
C ARG A 62 -11.29 11.81 -2.54
N ALA A 63 -10.17 11.80 -3.27
CA ALA A 63 -8.91 11.24 -2.77
C ALA A 63 -8.35 12.10 -1.64
N ALA A 64 -8.53 13.43 -1.69
CA ALA A 64 -8.11 14.34 -0.63
C ALA A 64 -8.81 14.03 0.70
N VAL A 65 -10.13 13.83 0.68
CA VAL A 65 -10.91 13.43 1.88
C VAL A 65 -10.40 12.10 2.45
N VAL A 66 -10.01 11.15 1.60
CA VAL A 66 -9.47 9.86 2.07
C VAL A 66 -8.09 10.06 2.72
N VAL A 67 -7.23 10.89 2.13
CA VAL A 67 -5.90 11.19 2.69
C VAL A 67 -6.02 11.90 4.04
N GLU A 68 -6.92 12.86 4.16
CA GLU A 68 -7.22 13.58 5.41
C GLU A 68 -7.68 12.60 6.50
N ARG A 69 -8.68 11.76 6.21
CA ARG A 69 -9.14 10.72 7.16
C ARG A 69 -8.06 9.73 7.57
N ILE A 70 -7.15 9.40 6.66
CA ILE A 70 -5.99 8.55 6.98
C ILE A 70 -5.08 9.25 8.00
N GLN A 71 -4.85 10.56 7.84
CA GLN A 71 -4.05 11.34 8.79
C GLN A 71 -4.73 11.46 10.15
N GLU A 72 -6.03 11.75 10.18
CA GLU A 72 -6.84 11.77 11.40
C GLU A 72 -6.72 10.44 12.17
N LYS A 73 -6.91 9.32 11.48
CA LYS A 73 -6.81 7.99 12.09
C LYS A 73 -5.42 7.70 12.63
N ARG A 74 -4.35 8.17 11.98
CA ARG A 74 -2.98 8.03 12.53
C ARG A 74 -2.83 8.78 13.85
N ASN A 75 -3.36 9.99 13.95
CA ASN A 75 -3.30 10.81 15.17
C ASN A 75 -4.13 10.19 16.32
N GLU A 76 -5.29 9.60 16.02
CA GLU A 76 -6.09 8.85 17.00
C GLU A 76 -5.36 7.59 17.51
N SER A 77 -4.60 6.94 16.61
CA SER A 77 -3.92 5.67 16.91
C SER A 77 -2.67 5.85 17.75
N SER A 78 -2.01 7.03 17.71
CA SER A 78 -0.97 7.34 18.69
C SER A 78 -1.49 7.44 20.13
N SER A 79 -2.81 7.53 20.32
CA SER A 79 -3.47 7.57 21.63
C SER A 79 -4.10 6.23 22.03
N SER A 80 -4.29 5.30 21.07
CA SER A 80 -4.96 4.01 21.32
C SER A 80 -4.26 2.83 20.62
N GLU A 81 -3.65 1.99 21.44
CA GLU A 81 -2.92 0.75 21.11
C GLU A 81 -3.84 -0.33 20.51
N ASN A 82 -4.42 -0.15 19.32
CA ASN A 82 -5.27 -1.19 18.70
C ASN A 82 -5.29 -1.22 17.16
N LEU A 83 -4.23 -0.74 16.50
CA LEU A 83 -4.03 -1.03 15.08
C LEU A 83 -3.06 -2.19 14.91
N SER A 84 -3.58 -3.41 14.73
CA SER A 84 -2.71 -4.51 14.30
C SER A 84 -2.21 -4.20 12.89
N GLN A 85 -0.96 -3.74 12.77
CA GLN A 85 -0.29 -3.45 11.48
C GLN A 85 -0.31 -4.66 10.53
N ASN A 86 -0.56 -5.86 11.05
CA ASN A 86 -0.47 -7.11 10.30
C ASN A 86 -1.83 -7.65 9.79
N SER A 87 -2.97 -7.06 10.17
CA SER A 87 -4.30 -7.52 9.70
C SER A 87 -4.91 -6.55 8.70
N TRP A 88 -5.17 -7.05 7.48
CA TRP A 88 -5.67 -6.26 6.34
C TRP A 88 -7.14 -5.85 6.49
N SER A 89 -7.81 -6.42 7.50
CA SER A 89 -9.20 -6.10 7.84
C SER A 89 -9.30 -4.89 8.77
N ASN A 90 -8.24 -4.63 9.56
CA ASN A 90 -8.25 -3.64 10.63
C ASN A 90 -7.11 -2.62 10.50
N ASP A 91 -6.48 -2.50 9.34
CA ASP A 91 -5.48 -1.46 9.11
C ASP A 91 -6.14 -0.08 8.92
N VAL A 92 -5.34 0.98 9.07
CA VAL A 92 -5.81 2.38 8.89
C VAL A 92 -6.60 2.55 7.59
N PHE A 93 -6.10 1.94 6.52
CA PHE A 93 -6.72 2.05 5.21
C PHE A 93 -8.08 1.33 5.11
N ALA A 94 -8.23 0.15 5.72
CA ALA A 94 -9.51 -0.55 5.78
C ALA A 94 -10.51 0.17 6.68
N GLN A 95 -10.07 0.86 7.73
CA GLN A 95 -10.98 1.67 8.55
C GLN A 95 -11.55 2.86 7.77
N VAL A 96 -10.72 3.55 6.98
CA VAL A 96 -11.17 4.72 6.21
C VAL A 96 -12.02 4.35 4.99
N LYS A 97 -11.60 3.34 4.23
CA LYS A 97 -12.23 2.98 2.94
C LYS A 97 -13.17 1.78 3.06
N GLY A 98 -13.10 1.06 4.17
CA GLY A 98 -13.81 -0.20 4.37
C GLY A 98 -12.96 -1.44 4.01
N PRO A 99 -13.42 -2.63 4.46
CA PRO A 99 -12.72 -3.89 4.29
C PRO A 99 -12.53 -4.25 2.81
N GLU A 100 -11.57 -5.14 2.54
CA GLU A 100 -11.29 -5.58 1.19
C GLU A 100 -12.32 -6.57 0.64
N ARG A 101 -12.52 -6.49 -0.69
CA ARG A 101 -13.34 -7.47 -1.41
C ARG A 101 -12.56 -8.77 -1.54
N ARG A 102 -13.27 -9.90 -1.58
CA ARG A 102 -12.66 -11.23 -1.76
C ARG A 102 -11.82 -11.26 -3.05
N GLY A 103 -10.57 -11.71 -2.95
CA GLY A 103 -9.69 -11.96 -4.10
C GLY A 103 -8.87 -10.76 -4.60
N LEU A 104 -9.06 -9.56 -4.08
CA LEU A 104 -8.27 -8.38 -4.46
C LEU A 104 -7.90 -7.57 -3.24
N VAL A 105 -6.66 -7.09 -3.21
CA VAL A 105 -6.24 -6.14 -2.20
C VAL A 105 -5.67 -4.90 -2.88
N ARG A 106 -6.21 -3.76 -2.48
CA ARG A 106 -5.79 -2.46 -2.98
C ARG A 106 -4.39 -2.11 -2.49
N CYS A 107 -3.67 -1.34 -3.32
CA CYS A 107 -2.36 -0.76 -3.01
C CYS A 107 -1.26 -1.78 -2.70
N VAL A 108 -1.46 -3.06 -3.02
CA VAL A 108 -0.45 -4.11 -2.95
C VAL A 108 -0.38 -4.72 -4.35
N GLY A 109 0.82 -4.73 -4.95
CA GLY A 109 1.12 -4.99 -6.36
C GLY A 109 0.37 -6.13 -7.07
N ALA A 110 1.06 -7.18 -7.52
CA ALA A 110 0.42 -8.30 -8.21
C ALA A 110 -0.70 -8.92 -7.34
N VAL A 111 -1.64 -9.66 -7.97
CA VAL A 111 -2.90 -10.13 -7.38
C VAL A 111 -2.66 -11.10 -6.22
N HIS A 112 -2.37 -10.55 -5.05
CA HIS A 112 -2.33 -11.32 -3.82
C HIS A 112 -3.78 -11.48 -3.38
N THR A 113 -4.28 -12.71 -3.49
CA THR A 113 -5.54 -13.07 -2.85
C THR A 113 -5.33 -13.08 -1.34
N ARG A 114 -6.38 -12.74 -0.58
CA ARG A 114 -6.35 -12.74 0.90
C ARG A 114 -5.82 -14.05 1.50
N SER A 115 -5.99 -15.17 0.78
CA SER A 115 -5.45 -16.49 1.14
C SER A 115 -3.98 -16.68 0.79
N SER A 116 -3.51 -16.21 -0.38
CA SER A 116 -2.12 -16.42 -0.82
C SER A 116 -1.10 -15.54 -0.09
N PHE A 117 -1.51 -14.36 0.40
CA PHE A 117 -0.60 -13.49 1.16
C PHE A 117 -0.42 -13.91 2.62
N PHE A 118 -1.45 -14.53 3.20
CA PHE A 118 -1.44 -14.92 4.62
C PHE A 118 -0.44 -16.05 4.91
N SER A 119 -0.16 -16.89 3.90
CA SER A 119 0.93 -17.88 3.95
C SER A 119 2.32 -17.25 3.85
N GLU A 120 2.48 -16.22 3.02
CA GLU A 120 3.80 -15.67 2.66
C GLU A 120 4.39 -14.81 3.79
N ARG A 121 3.55 -14.03 4.48
CA ARG A 121 3.99 -13.21 5.62
C ARG A 121 4.24 -14.00 6.91
N ARG A 122 3.71 -15.23 7.00
CA ARG A 122 4.09 -16.21 8.04
C ARG A 122 5.43 -16.91 7.74
N GLY A 123 5.89 -16.90 6.50
CA GLY A 123 7.21 -17.43 6.10
C GLY A 123 8.33 -16.40 6.07
N LEU A 124 8.00 -15.10 6.01
CA LEU A 124 9.00 -14.01 5.97
C LEU A 124 9.68 -13.74 7.33
N SER A 125 9.20 -14.32 8.44
CA SER A 125 9.95 -14.29 9.72
C SER A 125 11.12 -15.27 9.76
N THR A 126 11.26 -16.17 8.77
CA THR A 126 12.34 -17.19 8.76
C THR A 126 13.45 -16.89 7.77
N LEU A 127 13.33 -15.87 6.91
CA LEU A 127 14.35 -15.54 5.90
C LEU A 127 15.28 -14.39 6.28
N PHE A 128 15.07 -13.74 7.43
CA PHE A 128 15.92 -12.61 7.87
C PHE A 128 17.02 -13.01 8.89
N SER A 129 17.19 -14.30 9.22
CA SER A 129 18.18 -14.75 10.20
C SER A 129 19.40 -15.49 9.64
N THR A 130 19.51 -15.73 8.33
CA THR A 130 20.68 -16.42 7.75
C THR A 130 21.55 -15.49 6.91
N THR A 131 22.07 -14.44 7.52
CA THR A 131 23.32 -13.80 7.09
C THR A 131 24.12 -13.34 8.31
N MET A 132 24.39 -14.23 9.26
CA MET A 132 25.41 -14.01 10.29
C MET A 132 26.20 -15.31 10.43
N SER A 133 27.35 -15.35 9.76
CA SER A 133 28.55 -16.19 10.01
C SER A 133 29.19 -16.61 8.69
N ARG A 134 29.91 -15.68 8.06
CA ARG A 134 31.06 -16.06 7.25
C ARG A 134 32.26 -16.12 8.20
N SER A 135 32.46 -17.32 8.74
CA SER A 135 33.74 -18.00 8.93
C SER A 135 34.98 -17.10 9.07
N THR A 136 35.41 -16.91 10.32
CA THR A 136 36.84 -16.90 10.62
C THR A 136 37.34 -18.35 10.55
N CYS A 137 38.32 -18.60 9.68
CA CYS A 137 39.13 -19.80 9.71
C CYS A 137 40.59 -19.39 9.94
N ALA A 138 41.28 -20.30 10.64
CA ALA A 138 42.53 -20.17 11.38
C ALA A 138 43.74 -19.63 10.62
#